data_AF-A0A5D3WGL6-F1
#
_entry.id   AF-A0A5D3WGL6-F1
#
_cell.length_a   1.000
_cell.length_b   1.000
_cell.length_c   1.000
_cell.angle_alpha   90.00
_cell.angle_beta   90.00
_cell.angle_gamma   90.00
#
_symmetry.space_group_name_H-M   'P 1'
#
loop_
_entity.id
_entity.type
_entity.pdbx_description
1 polymer ?
#
loop_
_entity_poly.entity_id
_entity_poly.type
_entity_poly.pdbx_seq_one_letter_code
_entity_poly.pdbx_strand_id
1 'polypeptide(L)' 'MQQLICYCFEHSEGEIRREVLERGGHSRILEQIRMAKKAGSCRCAEVHPESR' A
#
# COMPACT_ATOMS: atom_id res chain seq x y z
N MET A 1 17.10 2.60 -4.36
CA MET A 1 15.79 2.56 -5.04
C MET A 1 14.73 2.42 -3.95
N GLN A 2 13.63 3.17 -4.01
CA GLN A 2 12.57 3.07 -2.99
C GLN A 2 11.75 1.81 -3.26
N GLN A 3 11.67 0.89 -2.30
CA GLN A 3 10.88 -0.32 -2.44
C GLN A 3 9.40 0.04 -2.31
N LEU A 4 8.67 -0.03 -3.43
CA LEU A 4 7.22 0.07 -3.44
C LEU A 4 6.62 -1.20 -2.87
N ILE A 5 5.65 -1.03 -1.98
CA ILE A 5 4.87 -2.12 -1.38
C ILE A 5 3.50 -2.21 -2.06
N CYS A 6 2.88 -1.08 -2.37
CA CYS A 6 1.65 -1.04 -3.15
C CYS A 6 1.91 -0.35 -4.48
N TYR A 7 1.86 -1.11 -5.57
CA TYR A 7 2.04 -0.58 -6.93
C TYR A 7 0.75 0.04 -7.49
N CYS A 8 -0.41 -0.25 -6.91
CA CYS A 8 -1.68 0.37 -7.32
C CYS A 8 -1.79 1.84 -6.86
N PHE A 9 -1.19 2.18 -5.73
CA PHE A 9 -1.26 3.51 -5.10
C PHE A 9 0.13 4.12 -4.85
N GLU A 10 1.19 3.48 -5.37
CA GLU A 10 2.58 3.94 -5.32
C GLU A 10 3.15 4.18 -3.90
N HIS A 11 2.61 3.48 -2.89
CA HIS A 11 3.13 3.59 -1.52
C HIS A 11 4.44 2.82 -1.34
N SER A 12 5.44 3.53 -0.83
CA SER A 12 6.74 2.97 -0.46
C SER A 12 6.76 2.42 0.97
N GLU A 13 7.69 1.50 1.25
CA GLU A 13 7.91 1.00 2.61
C GLU A 13 8.20 2.13 3.61
N GLY A 14 9.01 3.12 3.21
CA GLY A 14 9.37 4.26 4.05
C GLY A 14 8.19 5.16 4.37
N GLU A 15 7.30 5.36 3.40
CA GLU A 15 6.07 6.13 3.59
C GLU A 15 5.11 5.42 4.56
N ILE A 16 4.90 4.12 4.37
CA ILE A 16 4.07 3.30 5.26
C ILE A 16 4.62 3.35 6.69
N ARG A 17 5.93 3.15 6.86
CA ARG A 17 6.57 3.20 8.19
C ARG A 17 6.41 4.56 8.85
N ARG A 18 6.68 5.64 8.12
CA ARG A 18 6.57 7.00 8.65
C ARG A 18 5.15 7.30 9.10
N GLU A 19 4.17 6.95 8.28
CA GLU A 19 2.77 7.23 8.55
C GLU A 19 2.25 6.48 9.78
N VAL A 20 2.64 5.21 9.95
CA VAL A 20 2.32 4.42 11.16
C VAL A 20 2.89 5.10 12.41
N LEU A 21 4.14 5.55 12.37
CA LEU A 21 4.81 6.18 13.51
C LEU A 21 4.16 7.53 13.86
N GLU A 22 3.89 8.37 12.85
CA GLU A 22 3.26 9.68 13.02
C GLU A 22 1.83 9.59 13.56
N ARG A 23 1.14 8.47 13.31
CA ARG A 23 -0.24 8.24 13.74
C ARG A 23 -0.39 7.36 14.97
N GLY A 24 0.69 7.13 15.72
CA GLY A 24 0.62 6.35 16.95
C GLY A 24 0.21 4.90 16.74
N GLY A 25 0.63 4.28 15.63
CA GLY A 25 0.38 2.88 15.31
C GLY A 25 -0.79 2.61 14.35
N HIS A 26 -1.58 3.62 14.00
CA HIS A 26 -2.66 3.48 13.01
C HIS A 26 -2.17 3.84 11.61
N SER A 27 -2.62 3.11 10.57
CA SER A 27 -2.24 3.41 9.19
C SER A 27 -3.42 3.55 8.26
N ARG A 28 -3.62 4.78 7.75
CA ARG A 28 -4.63 5.07 6.72
C ARG A 28 -4.24 4.46 5.37
N ILE A 29 -2.94 4.37 5.09
CA ILE A 29 -2.43 3.68 3.90
C ILE A 29 -2.86 2.21 3.93
N LEU A 30 -2.66 1.55 5.07
CA LEU A 30 -3.11 0.17 5.25
C LEU A 30 -4.64 0.03 5.10
N GLU A 31 -5.41 0.95 5.69
CA GLU A 31 -6.86 0.96 5.56
C GLU A 31 -7.32 1.12 4.11
N GLN A 32 -6.72 2.07 3.37
CA GLN A 32 -6.99 2.30 1.96
C GLN A 32 -6.70 1.06 1.11
N ILE A 33 -5.52 0.45 1.28
CA ILE A 33 -5.14 -0.77 0.55
C ILE A 33 -6.10 -1.92 0.86
N ARG A 34 -6.47 -2.11 2.14
CA ARG A 34 -7.41 -3.15 2.55
C ARG A 34 -8.80 -2.95 1.95
N MET A 35 -9.30 -1.71 1.95
CA MET A 35 -10.61 -1.41 1.37
C MET A 35 -10.62 -1.62 -0.14
N ALA A 36 -9.60 -1.16 -0.87
CA ALA A 36 -9.48 -1.37 -2.30
C ALA A 36 -9.38 -2.85 -2.67
N LYS A 37 -8.58 -3.63 -1.92
CA LYS A 37 -8.45 -5.07 -2.13
C LYS A 37 -9.77 -5.80 -1.88
N LYS A 38 -10.51 -5.41 -0.83
CA LYS A 38 -11.84 -5.96 -0.53
C LYS A 38 -12.88 -5.59 -1.60
N ALA A 39 -12.81 -4.38 -2.15
CA ALA A 39 -13.69 -3.91 -3.21
C ALA A 39 -13.36 -4.50 -4.60
N GLY A 40 -12.24 -5.22 -4.74
CA GLY A 40 -11.79 -5.75 -6.02
C GLY A 40 -11.28 -4.68 -7.00
N SER A 41 -10.94 -3.48 -6.51
CA SER A 41 -10.48 -2.37 -7.35
C SER A 41 -8.96 -2.35 -7.56
N CYS A 42 -8.22 -3.25 -6.91
CA CYS A 42 -6.78 -3.36 -7.09
C CYS A 42 -6.43 -4.04 -8.42
N ARG A 43 -5.47 -3.46 -9.15
CA ARG A 43 -4.88 -4.03 -10.37
C ARG A 43 -3.59 -4.80 -10.08
N CYS A 44 -3.46 -5.44 -8.91
CA CYS A 44 -2.21 -6.07 -8.48
C CYS A 44 -1.65 -7.06 -9.50
N ALA A 45 -2.51 -7.84 -10.16
CA ALA A 45 -2.11 -8.79 -11.19
C ALA A 45 -1.40 -8.13 -12.38
N GLU A 46 -1.75 -6.88 -12.70
CA GLU A 46 -1.25 -6.14 -13.86
C GLU A 46 -0.05 -5.25 -13.52
N VAL A 47 -0.07 -4.59 -12.35
CA VAL A 47 0.92 -3.55 -12.00
C VAL A 47 1.98 -4.01 -11.01
N HIS A 48 1.72 -5.06 -10.23
CA HIS A 48 2.72 -5.58 -9.29
C HIS A 48 3.74 -6.42 -10.07
N PRO A 49 5.07 -6.24 -9.89
CA PRO A 49 6.08 -7.05 -10.58
C PRO A 49 5.95 -8.55 -10.37
N GLU A 50 5.32 -8.93 -9.26
CA GLU A 50 5.05 -10.32 -8.90
C GLU A 50 3.57 -10.72 -9.04
N SER A 51 2.75 -9.85 -9.65
CA SER A 51 1.33 -10.06 -9.95
C SER A 51 0.44 -10.48 -8.75
N ARG A 52 0.67 -9.93 -7.54
CA ARG A 52 -0.08 -10.27 -6.32
C ARG A 52 -0.30 -9.11 -5.35
#